data_AF-X1JF12-F1
#
_entry.id   AF-X1JF12-F1
#
_cell.length_a   1.000
_cell.length_b   1.000
_cell.length_c   1.000
_cell.angle_alpha   90.00
_cell.angle_beta   90.00
_cell.angle_gamma   90.00
#
_symmetry.space_group_name_H-M   'P 1'
#
loop_
_entity.id
_entity.type
_entity.pdbx_description
1 polymer ?
#
loop_
_entity_poly.entity_id
_entity_poly.type
_entity_poly.pdbx_seq_one_letter_code
_entity_poly.pdbx_strand_id
1 'polypeptide(L)'
;DEVRRYCPVEISASGLQVLQWKKDSVEEAGLVKIDILGNRSLAVIRDALDLVEKNYRQRIDYASWSPINDLRTVEIFYRGDTFGVFYFESPATRQVLKKVSSGFTFEEYSRLDHFHLNVVVTSIIRPASNQSIHTWVSRLHGRPWDTPHP
;
A
#
# COMPACT_ATOMS: atom_id res chain seq x y z
N ASP A 1 -26.05 -0.36 -29.74
CA ASP A 1 -26.34 -0.64 -28.31
C ASP A 1 -25.87 0.50 -27.45
N GLU A 2 -26.79 1.22 -26.84
CA GLU A 2 -26.48 2.35 -25.96
C GLU A 2 -27.08 2.09 -24.58
N VAL A 3 -26.31 2.37 -23.53
CA VAL A 3 -26.71 2.12 -22.14
C VAL A 3 -28.02 2.84 -21.78
N ARG A 4 -28.31 3.99 -22.42
CA ARG A 4 -29.56 4.77 -22.26
C ARG A 4 -30.85 4.02 -22.63
N ARG A 5 -30.76 2.89 -23.35
CA ARG A 5 -31.91 2.03 -23.62
C ARG A 5 -32.33 1.18 -22.41
N TYR A 6 -31.42 0.99 -21.46
CA TYR A 6 -31.59 0.10 -20.32
C TYR A 6 -31.68 0.85 -18.99
N CYS A 7 -31.16 2.08 -18.92
CA CYS A 7 -31.14 2.87 -17.70
C CYS A 7 -31.09 4.38 -17.99
N PRO A 8 -31.62 5.23 -17.08
CA PRO A 8 -31.58 6.67 -17.23
C PRO A 8 -30.15 7.22 -17.16
N VAL A 9 -29.82 8.09 -18.11
CA VAL A 9 -28.52 8.74 -18.26
C VAL A 9 -28.71 10.25 -18.31
N GLU A 10 -27.82 10.99 -17.66
CA GLU A 10 -27.68 12.43 -17.79
C GLU A 10 -26.30 12.81 -18.34
N ILE A 11 -26.18 14.05 -18.83
CA ILE A 11 -24.89 14.63 -19.22
C ILE A 11 -24.44 15.55 -18.09
N SER A 12 -23.28 15.25 -17.50
CA SER A 12 -22.68 16.08 -16.47
C SER A 12 -22.27 17.45 -17.02
N ALA A 13 -22.00 18.40 -16.13
CA ALA A 13 -21.44 19.71 -16.52
C ALA A 13 -20.10 19.60 -17.28
N SER A 14 -19.36 18.49 -17.10
CA SER A 14 -18.12 18.19 -17.82
C SER A 14 -18.35 17.47 -19.15
N GLY A 15 -19.60 17.30 -19.59
CA GLY A 15 -19.95 16.65 -20.85
C GLY A 15 -19.89 15.12 -20.82
N LEU A 16 -19.76 14.50 -19.64
CA LEU A 16 -19.69 13.04 -19.49
C LEU A 16 -21.08 12.45 -19.31
N GLN A 17 -21.30 11.25 -19.87
CA GLN A 17 -22.50 10.48 -19.59
C GLN A 17 -22.42 9.86 -18.19
N VAL A 18 -23.44 10.11 -17.36
CA VAL A 18 -23.54 9.62 -15.99
C VAL A 18 -24.86 8.90 -15.80
N LEU A 19 -24.80 7.73 -15.16
CA LEU A 19 -25.98 6.98 -14.76
C LEU A 19 -26.65 7.65 -13.56
N GLN A 20 -27.97 7.81 -13.60
CA GLN A 20 -28.71 8.39 -12.47
C GLN A 20 -28.93 7.36 -11.33
N TRP A 21 -28.63 6.09 -11.57
CA TRP A 21 -28.72 5.04 -10.56
C TRP A 21 -27.54 5.07 -9.60
N LYS A 22 -27.82 4.68 -8.35
CA LYS A 22 -26.78 4.41 -7.36
C LYS A 22 -25.99 3.17 -7.77
N LYS A 23 -24.76 3.06 -7.25
CA LYS A 23 -23.85 1.93 -7.48
C LYS A 23 -24.56 0.58 -7.35
N ASP A 24 -25.21 0.34 -6.21
CA ASP A 24 -25.77 -0.98 -5.89
C ASP A 24 -26.91 -1.35 -6.86
N SER A 25 -27.70 -0.37 -7.31
CA SER A 25 -28.79 -0.58 -8.28
C SER A 25 -28.26 -0.93 -9.68
N VAL A 26 -27.08 -0.45 -10.06
CA VAL A 26 -26.42 -0.82 -11.34
C VAL A 26 -25.97 -2.28 -11.30
N GLU A 27 -25.43 -2.73 -10.15
CA GLU A 27 -25.03 -4.12 -9.94
C GLU A 27 -26.25 -5.06 -9.91
N GLU A 28 -27.32 -4.69 -9.21
CA GLU A 28 -28.58 -5.45 -9.16
C GLU A 28 -29.25 -5.58 -10.54
N ALA A 29 -29.12 -4.56 -11.40
CA ALA A 29 -29.64 -4.60 -12.77
C ALA A 29 -28.83 -5.49 -13.72
N GLY A 30 -27.74 -6.11 -13.25
CA GLY A 30 -26.90 -7.01 -14.05
C GLY A 30 -25.95 -6.29 -15.01
N LEU A 31 -25.71 -5.00 -14.82
CA LEU A 31 -24.74 -4.25 -15.61
C LEU A 31 -23.31 -4.56 -15.17
N VAL A 32 -22.38 -4.61 -16.13
CA VAL A 32 -20.95 -4.77 -15.83
C VAL A 32 -20.41 -3.48 -15.24
N LYS A 33 -19.85 -3.57 -14.05
CA LYS A 33 -19.23 -2.45 -13.33
C LYS A 33 -17.72 -2.61 -13.30
N ILE A 34 -17.01 -1.52 -13.63
CA ILE A 34 -15.55 -1.43 -13.57
C ILE A 34 -15.17 -0.18 -12.77
N ASP A 35 -14.38 -0.36 -11.71
CA ASP A 35 -13.84 0.75 -10.93
C ASP A 35 -12.48 1.18 -11.52
N ILE A 36 -12.43 2.35 -12.15
CA ILE A 36 -11.18 2.97 -12.64
C ILE A 36 -10.70 3.97 -11.58
N LEU A 37 -9.69 3.58 -10.81
CA LEU A 37 -9.17 4.37 -9.68
C LEU A 37 -7.95 5.20 -10.10
N GLY A 38 -7.99 6.51 -9.85
CA GLY A 38 -6.83 7.39 -9.97
C GLY A 38 -5.92 7.26 -8.74
N ASN A 39 -4.74 6.64 -8.89
CA ASN A 39 -3.76 6.56 -7.82
C ASN A 39 -2.63 7.58 -8.02
N ARG A 40 -2.56 8.59 -7.12
CA ARG A 40 -1.55 9.66 -7.18
C ARG A 40 -0.12 9.12 -7.08
N SER A 41 0.11 8.07 -6.30
CA SER A 41 1.45 7.50 -6.13
C SER A 41 1.99 6.88 -7.42
N LEU A 42 1.13 6.38 -8.30
CA LEU A 42 1.56 5.92 -9.63
C LEU A 42 2.05 7.08 -10.50
N ALA A 43 1.44 8.26 -10.39
CA ALA A 43 1.92 9.46 -11.07
C ALA A 43 3.30 9.89 -10.55
N VAL A 44 3.49 9.86 -9.22
CA VAL A 44 4.80 10.15 -8.60
C VAL A 44 5.88 9.18 -9.06
N ILE A 45 5.58 7.88 -9.15
CA ILE A 45 6.51 6.88 -9.66
C ILE A 45 6.88 7.18 -11.11
N ARG A 46 5.89 7.41 -11.99
CA ARG A 46 6.14 7.77 -13.40
C ARG A 46 7.07 8.99 -13.50
N ASP A 47 6.73 10.07 -12.82
CA ASP A 47 7.49 11.32 -12.90
C ASP A 47 8.92 11.15 -12.34
N ALA A 48 9.08 10.34 -11.28
CA ALA A 48 10.40 10.00 -10.73
C ALA A 48 11.24 9.19 -11.73
N LEU A 49 10.65 8.21 -12.42
CA LEU A 49 11.35 7.42 -13.45
C LEU A 49 11.80 8.31 -14.62
N ASP A 50 10.93 9.20 -15.09
CA ASP A 50 11.25 10.16 -16.16
C ASP A 50 12.42 11.09 -15.76
N LEU A 51 12.42 11.56 -14.51
CA LEU A 51 13.51 12.37 -13.97
C LEU A 51 14.82 11.59 -13.86
N VAL A 52 14.78 10.31 -13.45
CA VAL A 52 15.98 9.48 -13.37
C VAL A 52 16.59 9.28 -14.77
N GLU A 53 15.77 8.97 -15.76
CA GLU A 53 16.23 8.80 -17.15
C GLU A 53 16.80 10.12 -17.70
N LYS A 54 16.12 11.24 -17.48
CA LYS A 54 16.58 12.56 -17.94
C LYS A 54 17.91 12.99 -17.33
N ASN A 55 18.09 12.80 -16.02
CA ASN A 55 19.25 13.34 -15.30
C ASN A 55 20.44 12.38 -15.27
N TYR A 56 20.21 11.07 -15.26
CA TYR A 56 21.25 10.06 -15.11
C TYR A 56 21.42 9.17 -16.35
N ARG A 57 20.60 9.35 -17.39
CA ARG A 57 20.55 8.49 -18.58
C ARG A 57 20.37 7.02 -18.26
N GLN A 58 19.75 6.73 -17.12
CA GLN A 58 19.44 5.38 -16.68
C GLN A 58 17.93 5.18 -16.80
N ARG A 59 17.53 4.29 -17.71
CA ARG A 59 16.13 3.88 -17.84
C ARG A 59 15.88 2.69 -16.93
N ILE A 60 14.93 2.84 -16.01
CA ILE A 60 14.46 1.74 -15.15
C ILE A 60 13.22 1.14 -15.80
N ASP A 61 13.31 -0.12 -16.21
CA ASP A 61 12.15 -0.86 -16.71
C ASP A 61 11.31 -1.39 -15.55
N TYR A 62 10.25 -0.66 -15.23
CA TYR A 62 9.35 -1.00 -14.13
C TYR A 62 8.75 -2.41 -14.24
N ALA A 63 8.54 -2.93 -15.46
CA ALA A 63 7.89 -4.23 -15.66
C ALA A 63 8.76 -5.42 -15.23
N SER A 64 10.09 -5.27 -15.32
CA SER A 64 11.06 -6.30 -14.96
C SER A 64 11.80 -6.01 -13.64
N TRP A 65 11.57 -4.83 -13.04
CA TRP A 65 12.28 -4.39 -11.84
C TRP A 65 11.77 -5.09 -10.58
N SER A 66 12.68 -5.72 -9.82
CA SER A 66 12.39 -6.40 -8.55
C SER A 66 13.31 -5.89 -7.42
N PRO A 67 12.94 -4.80 -6.73
CA PRO A 67 13.76 -4.20 -5.67
C PRO A 67 13.56 -4.84 -4.28
N ILE A 68 12.89 -6.00 -4.19
CA ILE A 68 12.45 -6.60 -2.91
C ILE A 68 13.57 -6.84 -1.89
N ASN A 69 14.80 -7.05 -2.37
CA ASN A 69 15.98 -7.30 -1.53
C ASN A 69 16.99 -6.14 -1.56
N ASP A 70 16.59 -4.95 -2.02
CA ASP A 70 17.47 -3.79 -2.05
C ASP A 70 17.78 -3.30 -0.63
N LEU A 71 19.03 -3.47 -0.20
CA LEU A 71 19.46 -3.15 1.17
C LEU A 71 19.30 -1.67 1.52
N ARG A 72 19.44 -0.77 0.55
CA ARG A 72 19.25 0.68 0.77
C ARG A 72 17.79 1.01 1.04
N THR A 73 16.88 0.38 0.32
CA THR A 73 15.44 0.46 0.56
C THR A 73 15.11 -0.09 1.94
N VAL A 74 15.63 -1.26 2.30
CA VAL A 74 15.45 -1.87 3.63
C VAL A 74 15.93 -0.95 4.75
N GLU A 75 17.06 -0.26 4.57
CA GLU A 75 17.60 0.68 5.55
C GLU A 75 16.64 1.84 5.85
N ILE A 76 15.90 2.35 4.85
CA ILE A 76 14.88 3.39 5.05
C ILE A 76 13.81 2.92 6.03
N PHE A 77 13.35 1.67 5.89
CA PHE A 77 12.35 1.08 6.79
C PHE A 77 12.92 0.79 8.18
N TYR A 78 14.14 0.26 8.27
CA TYR A 78 14.85 0.04 9.54
C TYR A 78 14.96 1.35 10.35
N ARG A 79 15.28 2.45 9.66
CA ARG A 79 15.35 3.79 10.25
C ARG A 79 13.99 4.47 10.42
N GLY A 80 12.87 3.89 9.97
CA GLY A 80 11.55 4.53 10.04
C GLY A 80 11.47 5.88 9.29
N ASP A 81 12.36 6.09 8.32
CA ASP A 81 12.52 7.33 7.55
C ASP A 81 11.63 7.29 6.30
N THR A 82 10.39 6.82 6.46
CA THR A 82 9.45 6.53 5.37
C THR A 82 8.55 7.71 4.98
N PHE A 83 9.01 8.94 5.22
CA PHE A 83 8.28 10.13 4.79
C PHE A 83 8.23 10.18 3.25
N GLY A 84 7.04 10.37 2.66
CA GLY A 84 6.83 10.29 1.21
C GLY A 84 6.78 8.87 0.63
N VAL A 85 6.89 7.82 1.46
CA VAL A 85 6.70 6.43 1.03
C VAL A 85 5.22 6.07 1.15
N PHE A 86 4.61 5.68 0.03
CA PHE A 86 3.19 5.33 -0.04
C PHE A 86 2.82 4.26 1.00
N TYR A 87 1.71 4.46 1.72
CA TYR A 87 1.25 3.68 2.88
C TYR A 87 2.11 3.71 4.17
N PHE A 88 3.35 4.21 4.11
CA PHE A 88 4.28 4.21 5.25
C PHE A 88 4.57 5.59 5.85
N GLU A 89 3.93 6.64 5.34
CA GLU A 89 4.20 8.02 5.76
C GLU A 89 3.68 8.38 7.16
N SER A 90 2.57 7.76 7.58
CA SER A 90 1.86 8.18 8.79
C SER A 90 2.74 8.07 10.06
N PRO A 91 2.58 8.99 11.04
CA PRO A 91 3.33 8.90 12.30
C PRO A 91 3.14 7.56 13.03
N ALA A 92 1.92 7.02 13.00
CA ALA A 92 1.62 5.71 13.60
C ALA A 92 2.40 4.58 12.90
N THR A 93 2.44 4.59 11.57
CA THR A 93 3.20 3.59 10.79
C THR A 93 4.69 3.66 11.09
N ARG A 94 5.25 4.87 11.09
CA ARG A 94 6.65 5.09 11.41
C ARG A 94 7.01 4.65 12.82
N GLN A 95 6.12 4.87 13.79
CA GLN A 95 6.30 4.40 15.16
C GLN A 95 6.30 2.86 15.25
N VAL A 96 5.41 2.18 14.51
CA VAL A 96 5.41 0.72 14.44
C VAL A 96 6.69 0.21 13.80
N LEU A 97 7.14 0.79 12.68
CA LEU A 97 8.42 0.42 12.06
C LEU A 97 9.60 0.53 13.05
N LYS A 98 9.65 1.62 13.82
CA LYS A 98 10.68 1.80 14.87
C LYS A 98 10.59 0.76 15.99
N LYS A 99 9.38 0.38 16.41
CA LYS A 99 9.18 -0.69 17.40
C LYS A 99 9.59 -2.05 16.85
N VAL A 100 9.34 -2.30 15.56
CA VAL A 100 9.77 -3.53 14.89
C VAL A 100 11.30 -3.59 14.84
N SER A 101 11.95 -2.52 14.36
CA SER A 101 13.40 -2.52 14.16
C SER A 101 14.21 -2.45 15.46
N SER A 102 13.66 -1.92 16.56
CA SER A 102 14.39 -1.75 17.82
C SER A 102 14.86 -3.05 18.48
N GLY A 103 14.30 -4.20 18.09
CA GLY A 103 14.71 -5.51 18.61
C GLY A 103 15.79 -6.22 17.78
N PHE A 104 16.30 -5.58 16.73
CA PHE A 104 17.24 -6.18 15.79
C PHE A 104 18.39 -5.23 15.48
N THR A 105 19.58 -5.77 15.26
CA THR A 105 20.62 -5.09 14.48
C THR A 105 20.16 -4.93 13.03
N PHE A 106 20.77 -3.99 12.28
CA PHE A 106 20.46 -3.86 10.85
C PHE A 106 20.76 -5.16 10.08
N GLU A 107 21.81 -5.88 10.48
CA GLU A 107 22.20 -7.14 9.85
C GLU A 107 21.15 -8.23 10.05
N GLU A 108 20.56 -8.34 11.25
CA GLU A 108 19.46 -9.27 11.53
C GLU A 108 18.18 -8.83 10.81
N TYR A 109 17.85 -7.54 10.91
CA TYR A 109 16.67 -6.96 10.27
C TYR A 109 16.70 -7.19 8.75
N SER A 110 17.84 -6.96 8.10
CA SER A 110 17.99 -7.11 6.65
C SER A 110 17.74 -8.51 6.11
N ARG A 111 17.79 -9.54 6.97
CA ARG A 111 17.51 -10.94 6.63
C ARG A 111 16.05 -11.33 6.76
N LEU A 112 15.22 -10.46 7.33
CA LEU A 112 13.78 -10.71 7.47
C LEU A 112 13.07 -10.66 6.11
N ASP A 113 11.91 -11.29 6.03
CA ASP A 113 11.00 -11.14 4.90
C ASP A 113 10.32 -9.76 4.98
N HIS A 114 10.89 -8.78 4.28
CA HIS A 114 10.42 -7.40 4.29
C HIS A 114 9.07 -7.23 3.61
N PHE A 115 8.74 -8.09 2.64
CA PHE A 115 7.42 -8.03 2.01
C PHE A 115 6.35 -8.42 3.03
N HIS A 116 6.52 -9.57 3.69
CA HIS A 116 5.60 -10.01 4.73
C HIS A 116 5.52 -9.02 5.89
N LEU A 117 6.67 -8.54 6.37
CA LEU A 117 6.76 -7.56 7.44
C LEU A 117 5.96 -6.29 7.11
N ASN A 118 6.16 -5.74 5.92
CA ASN A 118 5.51 -4.52 5.45
C ASN A 118 3.99 -4.70 5.26
N VAL A 119 3.54 -5.88 4.80
CA VAL A 119 2.12 -6.22 4.74
C VAL A 119 1.50 -6.23 6.14
N VAL A 120 2.16 -6.81 7.14
CA VAL A 120 1.65 -6.81 8.51
C VAL A 120 1.62 -5.40 9.09
N VAL A 121 2.70 -4.63 8.95
CA VAL A 121 2.80 -3.25 9.47
C VAL A 121 1.69 -2.37 8.91
N THR A 122 1.42 -2.44 7.60
CA THR A 122 0.34 -1.64 6.99
C THR A 122 -1.05 -2.15 7.35
N SER A 123 -1.20 -3.45 7.57
CA SER A 123 -2.50 -4.06 7.87
C SER A 123 -2.93 -3.90 9.33
N ILE A 124 -1.98 -3.90 10.26
CA ILE A 124 -2.26 -3.94 11.70
C ILE A 124 -2.69 -2.58 12.26
N ILE A 125 -2.35 -1.49 11.58
CA ILE A 125 -2.65 -0.12 12.02
C ILE A 125 -4.12 0.18 11.75
N ARG A 126 -4.95 -0.08 12.76
CA ARG A 126 -6.39 0.17 12.76
C ARG A 126 -6.84 0.76 14.10
N PRO A 127 -8.02 1.39 14.17
CA PRO A 127 -8.60 1.79 15.46
C PRO A 127 -8.59 0.63 16.46
N ALA A 128 -8.23 0.92 17.72
CA ALA A 128 -8.14 -0.05 18.82
C ALA A 128 -7.15 -1.23 18.65
N SER A 129 -6.21 -1.16 17.71
CA SER A 129 -5.24 -2.25 17.43
C SER A 129 -3.98 -2.26 18.32
N ASN A 130 -3.85 -1.34 19.28
CA ASN A 130 -2.61 -1.16 20.07
C ASN A 130 -2.15 -2.44 20.79
N GLN A 131 -3.07 -3.23 21.34
CA GLN A 131 -2.76 -4.50 22.00
C GLN A 131 -2.22 -5.53 21.00
N SER A 132 -2.82 -5.60 19.80
CA SER A 132 -2.38 -6.47 18.73
C SER A 132 -0.98 -6.08 18.25
N ILE A 133 -0.73 -4.78 18.06
CA ILE A 133 0.61 -4.25 17.69
C ILE A 133 1.63 -4.66 18.74
N HIS A 134 1.36 -4.41 20.01
CA HIS A 134 2.27 -4.75 21.10
C HIS A 134 2.57 -6.26 21.15
N THR A 135 1.52 -7.08 21.04
CA THR A 135 1.64 -8.55 21.06
C THR A 135 2.46 -9.07 19.89
N TRP A 136 2.17 -8.57 18.68
CA TRP A 136 2.87 -8.97 17.48
C TRP A 136 4.35 -8.57 17.52
N VAL A 137 4.67 -7.32 17.87
CA VAL A 137 6.08 -6.87 18.01
C VAL A 137 6.82 -7.68 19.07
N SER A 138 6.19 -7.92 20.22
CA SER A 138 6.81 -8.72 21.29
C SER A 138 7.17 -10.13 20.82
N ARG A 139 6.27 -10.77 20.06
CA ARG A 139 6.49 -12.12 19.51
C ARG A 139 7.54 -12.12 18.40
N LEU A 140 7.55 -11.08 17.58
CA LEU A 140 8.59 -10.88 16.57
C LEU A 140 9.99 -10.81 17.21
N HIS A 141 10.09 -10.23 18.41
CA HIS A 141 11.32 -10.19 19.22
C HIS A 141 11.57 -11.43 20.09
N GLY A 142 10.88 -12.55 19.80
CA GLY A 142 11.15 -13.83 20.44
C GLY A 142 10.30 -14.13 21.69
N ARG A 143 9.31 -13.31 22.04
CA ARG A 143 8.36 -13.69 23.09
C ARG A 143 7.58 -14.94 22.67
N PRO A 144 7.49 -15.97 23.52
CA PRO A 144 6.75 -17.19 23.18
C PRO A 144 5.26 -16.91 22.95
N TRP A 145 4.63 -17.82 22.24
CA TRP A 145 3.20 -17.80 21.94
C TRP A 145 2.61 -19.15 22.36
N ASP A 146 1.50 -19.09 23.10
CA ASP A 146 0.72 -20.26 23.50
C ASP A 146 -0.56 -20.34 22.66
N THR A 147 -0.93 -21.54 22.23
CA THR A 147 -2.19 -21.75 21.52
C THR A 147 -3.37 -21.40 22.44
N PRO A 148 -4.40 -20.68 21.95
CA PRO A 148 -5.56 -20.30 22.76
C PRO A 148 -6.33 -21.50 23.30
N HIS A 149 -6.16 -22.66 22.66
CA HIS A 149 -6.74 -23.94 23.04
C HIS A 149 -5.71 -25.05 22.75
N PRO A 150 -5.70 -26.15 23.55
CA PRO A 150 -4.93 -27.36 23.26
C PRO A 150 -5.17 -27.93 21.85
#